data_AF-A0A368GYH2-F1
#
_entry.id   AF-A0A368GYH2-F1
#
_cell.length_a   1.000
_cell.length_b   1.000
_cell.length_c   1.000
_cell.angle_alpha   90.00
_cell.angle_beta   90.00
_cell.angle_gamma   90.00
#
_symmetry.space_group_name_H-M   'P 1'
#
loop_
_entity.id
_entity.type
_entity.pdbx_description
1 polymer ?
#
loop_
_entity_poly.entity_id
_entity_poly.type
_entity_poly.pdbx_seq_one_letter_code
_entity_poly.pdbx_strand_id
1 'polypeptide(L)'
;MEKTSRDFPDILPTAIESININCEPVLSGSRGIVKYKYWTFNYDAIEKELYESENICDTIHKYFFFEKNPLSLEEQAYPLSYGLVIYKDIVQVLLELSIFYQPQNVYCITVDQGASKIYKKFVENLPKCFKNIKTFYLSGTDLPLRTNLEMVRIMKALNGSINTDVEQFEQDRYRIMEVIF
;
A
#
# COMPACT_ATOMS: atom_id res chain seq x y z
N MET A 1 -6.27 31.75 -10.16
CA MET A 1 -5.61 31.34 -11.41
C MET A 1 -5.62 29.83 -11.43
N GLU A 2 -6.63 29.27 -12.11
CA GLU A 2 -6.75 27.83 -12.36
C GLU A 2 -5.53 27.35 -13.14
N LYS A 3 -4.83 26.34 -12.61
CA LYS A 3 -3.90 25.54 -13.40
C LYS A 3 -4.67 24.39 -14.04
N THR A 4 -5.18 24.66 -15.23
CA THR A 4 -5.80 23.68 -16.13
C THR A 4 -4.75 23.22 -17.14
N SER A 5 -3.78 22.42 -16.68
CA SER A 5 -3.08 21.40 -17.48
C SER A 5 -2.32 20.52 -16.49
N ARG A 6 -2.79 19.28 -16.28
CA ARG A 6 -1.96 18.25 -15.66
C ARG A 6 -1.04 17.74 -16.75
N ASP A 7 0.02 18.49 -17.03
CA ASP A 7 1.17 17.95 -17.74
C ASP A 7 1.86 17.02 -16.73
N PHE A 8 1.44 15.75 -16.73
CA PHE A 8 2.21 14.70 -16.09
C PHE A 8 3.57 14.69 -16.80
N PRO A 9 4.70 14.85 -16.09
CA PRO A 9 6.00 14.69 -16.73
C PRO A 9 6.04 13.32 -17.42
N ASP A 10 6.76 13.22 -18.54
CA ASP A 10 6.99 11.96 -19.26
C ASP A 10 7.73 10.96 -18.33
N ILE A 11 6.96 10.30 -17.46
CA ILE A 11 7.42 9.27 -16.55
C ILE A 11 7.44 8.00 -17.37
N LEU A 12 8.63 7.41 -17.52
CA LEU A 12 8.74 6.08 -18.11
C LEU A 12 7.94 5.11 -17.22
N PRO A 13 6.94 4.40 -17.76
CA PRO A 13 6.11 3.51 -16.97
C PRO A 13 6.99 2.41 -16.37
N THR A 14 6.73 2.08 -15.12
CA THR A 14 7.37 0.93 -14.47
C THR A 14 6.93 -0.37 -15.16
N ALA A 15 7.67 -1.45 -14.93
CA ALA A 15 7.30 -2.74 -15.52
C ALA A 15 5.86 -3.19 -15.14
N ILE A 16 5.38 -2.84 -13.94
CA ILE A 16 4.00 -3.12 -13.53
C ILE A 16 2.98 -2.20 -14.21
N GLU A 17 3.31 -0.92 -14.39
CA GLU A 17 2.43 0.03 -15.12
C GLU A 17 2.35 -0.27 -16.62
N SER A 18 3.36 -0.96 -17.17
CA SER A 18 3.38 -1.36 -18.59
C SER A 18 2.44 -2.53 -18.93
N ILE A 19 1.79 -3.14 -17.93
CA ILE A 19 0.88 -4.27 -18.15
C ILE A 19 -0.38 -3.78 -18.87
N ASN A 20 -0.65 -4.35 -20.04
CA ASN A 20 -1.79 -3.99 -20.90
C ASN A 20 -3.12 -4.56 -20.36
N ILE A 21 -3.68 -3.90 -19.35
CA ILE A 21 -5.02 -4.19 -18.79
C ILE A 21 -5.97 -3.06 -19.17
N ASN A 22 -7.11 -3.39 -19.78
CA ASN A 22 -8.19 -2.43 -19.91
C ASN A 22 -8.96 -2.34 -18.58
N CYS A 23 -8.72 -1.28 -17.82
CA CYS A 23 -9.33 -1.00 -16.53
C CYS A 23 -10.77 -0.44 -16.63
N GLU A 24 -11.19 0.08 -17.77
CA GLU A 24 -12.50 0.75 -17.91
C GLU A 24 -13.68 -0.18 -17.58
N PRO A 25 -13.73 -1.45 -18.06
CA PRO A 25 -14.77 -2.39 -17.65
C PRO A 25 -14.75 -2.71 -16.16
N VAL A 26 -13.58 -2.66 -15.52
CA VAL A 26 -13.42 -2.94 -14.08
C VAL A 26 -13.99 -1.78 -13.25
N LEU A 27 -13.64 -0.55 -13.61
CA LEU A 27 -14.08 0.65 -12.91
C LEU A 27 -15.57 0.95 -13.11
N SER A 28 -16.10 0.67 -14.30
CA SER A 28 -17.51 0.90 -14.64
C SER A 28 -18.44 -0.26 -14.25
N GLY A 29 -17.90 -1.40 -13.80
CA GLY A 29 -18.70 -2.60 -13.53
C GLY A 29 -19.36 -3.22 -14.77
N SER A 30 -18.79 -2.97 -15.96
CA SER A 30 -19.34 -3.44 -17.23
C SER A 30 -19.10 -4.94 -17.45
N ARG A 31 -19.92 -5.58 -18.29
CA ARG A 31 -19.81 -7.02 -18.62
C ARG A 31 -18.43 -7.47 -19.13
N GLY A 32 -17.61 -6.55 -19.64
CA GLY A 32 -16.22 -6.81 -20.05
C GLY A 32 -15.31 -7.32 -18.92
N ILE A 33 -15.70 -7.15 -17.65
CA ILE A 33 -14.96 -7.64 -16.48
C ILE A 33 -14.78 -9.17 -16.47
N VAL A 34 -15.70 -9.91 -17.11
CA VAL A 34 -15.67 -11.38 -17.17
C VAL A 34 -14.36 -11.89 -17.80
N LYS A 35 -13.75 -11.11 -18.70
CA LYS A 35 -12.45 -11.42 -19.32
C LYS A 35 -11.34 -11.56 -18.27
N TYR A 36 -11.42 -10.81 -17.17
CA TYR A 36 -10.40 -10.77 -16.12
C TYR A 36 -10.70 -11.66 -14.92
N LYS A 37 -11.84 -12.38 -14.93
CA LYS A 37 -12.27 -13.23 -13.80
C LYS A 37 -11.23 -14.29 -13.38
N TYR A 38 -10.47 -14.79 -14.35
CA TYR A 38 -9.44 -15.82 -14.13
C TYR A 38 -8.03 -15.31 -14.46
N TRP A 39 -7.87 -13.99 -14.60
CA TRP A 39 -6.57 -13.42 -14.88
C TRP A 39 -5.69 -13.54 -13.62
N THR A 40 -4.48 -14.07 -13.80
CA THR A 40 -3.50 -14.23 -12.74
C THR A 40 -2.26 -13.41 -13.08
N PHE A 41 -1.72 -12.74 -12.07
CA PHE A 41 -0.46 -12.04 -12.16
C PHE A 41 0.65 -12.92 -11.59
N ASN A 42 1.55 -13.42 -12.44
CA ASN A 42 2.75 -14.12 -11.97
C ASN A 42 3.83 -13.08 -11.64
N TYR A 43 4.20 -13.01 -10.37
CA TYR A 43 5.23 -12.11 -9.87
C TYR A 43 6.50 -12.82 -9.37
N ASP A 44 6.64 -14.13 -9.63
CA ASP A 44 7.74 -14.96 -9.10
C ASP A 44 9.10 -14.43 -9.55
N ALA A 45 9.21 -13.99 -10.81
CA ALA A 45 10.43 -13.42 -11.37
C ALA A 45 10.79 -12.07 -10.70
N ILE A 46 9.78 -11.25 -10.42
CA ILE A 46 9.95 -9.95 -9.77
C ILE A 46 10.38 -10.16 -8.32
N GLU A 47 9.69 -11.05 -7.59
CA GLU A 47 10.02 -11.37 -6.21
C GLU A 47 11.44 -11.93 -6.09
N LYS A 48 11.82 -12.84 -7.00
CA LYS A 48 13.17 -13.39 -7.03
C LYS A 48 14.23 -12.29 -7.23
N GLU A 49 14.03 -11.40 -8.20
CA GLU A 49 14.97 -10.30 -8.46
C GLU A 49 15.05 -9.36 -7.26
N LEU A 50 13.94 -9.07 -6.58
CA LEU A 50 13.92 -8.24 -5.37
C LEU A 50 14.76 -8.85 -4.23
N TYR A 51 14.66 -10.16 -3.99
CA TYR A 51 15.44 -10.80 -2.93
C TYR A 51 16.91 -11.01 -3.28
N GLU A 52 17.24 -11.18 -4.56
CA GLU A 52 18.61 -11.46 -5.02
C GLU A 52 19.41 -10.20 -5.38
N SER A 53 18.76 -9.04 -5.53
CA SER A 53 19.41 -7.79 -5.96
C SER A 53 20.44 -7.25 -4.96
N GLU A 54 21.58 -6.80 -5.47
CA GLU A 54 22.59 -6.05 -4.72
C GLU A 54 22.15 -4.60 -4.43
N ASN A 55 21.42 -3.98 -5.37
CA ASN A 55 20.86 -2.65 -5.23
C ASN A 55 19.33 -2.70 -5.19
N ILE A 56 18.83 -2.93 -3.98
CA ILE A 56 17.40 -3.08 -3.70
C ILE A 56 16.60 -1.85 -4.14
N CYS A 57 17.13 -0.63 -3.95
CA CYS A 57 16.39 0.59 -4.25
C CYS A 57 16.16 0.77 -5.76
N ASP A 58 17.16 0.50 -6.57
CA ASP A 58 17.04 0.58 -8.03
C ASP A 58 16.09 -0.51 -8.56
N THR A 59 16.15 -1.72 -8.00
CA THR A 59 15.21 -2.80 -8.35
C THR A 59 13.78 -2.45 -7.95
N ILE A 60 13.56 -1.85 -6.78
CA ILE A 60 12.24 -1.36 -6.38
C ILE A 60 11.74 -0.31 -7.38
N HIS A 61 12.56 0.69 -7.72
CA HIS A 61 12.16 1.76 -8.65
C HIS A 61 12.01 1.31 -10.11
N LYS A 62 12.58 0.16 -10.48
CA LYS A 62 12.33 -0.49 -11.78
C LYS A 62 10.89 -1.03 -11.89
N TYR A 63 10.33 -1.54 -10.79
CA TYR A 63 9.04 -2.21 -10.78
C TYR A 63 7.89 -1.38 -10.22
N PHE A 64 8.18 -0.44 -9.32
CA PHE A 64 7.19 0.32 -8.55
C PHE A 64 7.48 1.81 -8.59
N PHE A 65 6.42 2.61 -8.78
CA PHE A 65 6.52 4.05 -8.82
C PHE A 65 6.27 4.64 -7.42
N PHE A 66 7.20 5.45 -6.93
CA PHE A 66 7.08 6.14 -5.65
C PHE A 66 7.22 7.64 -5.86
N GLU A 67 6.22 8.39 -5.40
CA GLU A 67 6.23 9.85 -5.52
C GLU A 67 7.41 10.46 -4.73
N LYS A 68 8.12 11.39 -5.37
CA LYS A 68 9.32 12.03 -4.80
C LYS A 68 9.02 13.38 -4.18
N ASN A 69 7.94 14.05 -4.61
CA ASN A 69 7.55 15.36 -4.12
C ASN A 69 6.06 15.41 -3.77
N PRO A 70 5.65 16.18 -2.73
CA PRO A 70 4.23 16.37 -2.43
C PRO A 70 3.48 16.90 -3.66
N LEU A 71 2.34 16.28 -3.98
CA LEU A 71 1.54 16.64 -5.15
C LEU A 71 0.76 17.96 -4.97
N SER A 72 0.60 18.42 -3.73
CA SER A 72 -0.03 19.70 -3.41
C SER A 72 0.49 20.29 -2.10
N LEU A 73 0.36 21.62 -1.98
CA LEU A 73 0.63 22.33 -0.72
C LEU A 73 -0.32 21.87 0.40
N GLU A 74 -1.53 21.44 0.03
CA GLU A 74 -2.52 20.95 0.98
C GLU A 74 -2.04 19.65 1.66
N GLU A 75 -1.50 18.73 0.88
CA GLU A 75 -0.97 17.46 1.38
C GLU A 75 0.35 17.65 2.13
N GLN A 76 1.21 18.56 1.65
CA GLN A 76 2.47 18.89 2.35
C GLN A 76 2.22 19.47 3.75
N ALA A 77 1.17 20.27 3.92
CA ALA A 77 0.80 20.89 5.18
C ALA A 77 0.05 19.93 6.14
N TYR A 78 -0.29 18.71 5.70
CA TYR A 78 -1.04 17.74 6.49
C TYR A 78 -0.40 16.34 6.39
N PRO A 79 0.79 16.15 6.98
CA PRO A 79 1.47 14.85 6.94
C PRO A 79 0.66 13.79 7.70
N LEU A 80 0.50 12.63 7.08
CA LEU A 80 -0.19 11.47 7.67
C LEU A 80 0.82 10.45 8.20
N SER A 81 0.43 9.70 9.22
CA SER A 81 1.16 8.55 9.73
C SER A 81 0.38 7.26 9.47
N TYR A 82 1.04 6.26 8.90
CA TYR A 82 0.47 4.94 8.64
C TYR A 82 1.17 3.88 9.47
N GLY A 83 0.38 3.00 10.08
CA GLY A 83 0.84 1.74 10.65
C GLY A 83 0.48 0.62 9.70
N LEU A 84 1.48 -0.01 9.12
CA LEU A 84 1.33 -1.22 8.33
C LEU A 84 1.84 -2.38 9.12
N VAL A 85 1.20 -3.50 8.91
CA VAL A 85 1.75 -4.75 9.38
C VAL A 85 1.76 -5.73 8.23
N ILE A 86 2.77 -6.60 8.13
CA ILE A 86 3.01 -7.44 6.95
C ILE A 86 3.59 -8.80 7.34
N TYR A 87 3.31 -9.82 6.53
CA TYR A 87 3.75 -11.20 6.79
C TYR A 87 4.36 -11.90 5.56
N LYS A 88 3.80 -11.69 4.35
CA LYS A 88 4.18 -12.37 3.09
C LYS A 88 4.01 -11.44 1.88
N ASP A 89 4.37 -11.97 0.71
CA ASP A 89 4.09 -11.41 -0.63
C ASP A 89 4.59 -9.97 -0.82
N ILE A 90 5.91 -9.81 -0.88
CA ILE A 90 6.54 -8.49 -0.87
C ILE A 90 6.16 -7.64 -2.09
N VAL A 91 5.89 -8.28 -3.23
CA VAL A 91 5.44 -7.60 -4.45
C VAL A 91 4.09 -6.93 -4.22
N GLN A 92 3.16 -7.61 -3.54
CA GLN A 92 1.87 -7.04 -3.19
C GLN A 92 2.05 -5.86 -2.24
N VAL A 93 2.87 -6.02 -1.19
CA VAL A 93 3.14 -4.95 -0.21
C VAL A 93 3.76 -3.71 -0.87
N LEU A 94 4.72 -3.89 -1.77
CA LEU A 94 5.34 -2.78 -2.49
C LEU A 94 4.37 -2.11 -3.47
N LEU A 95 3.53 -2.90 -4.15
CA LEU A 95 2.47 -2.37 -5.01
C LEU A 95 1.50 -1.52 -4.20
N GLU A 96 1.00 -2.07 -3.10
CA GLU A 96 0.14 -1.39 -2.15
C GLU A 96 0.78 -0.10 -1.66
N LEU A 97 2.02 -0.16 -1.14
CA LEU A 97 2.73 1.00 -0.65
C LEU A 97 2.91 2.06 -1.73
N SER A 98 3.20 1.68 -2.97
CA SER A 98 3.39 2.59 -4.10
C SER A 98 2.15 3.46 -4.38
N ILE A 99 0.95 2.95 -4.08
CA ILE A 99 -0.32 3.63 -4.35
C ILE A 99 -0.56 4.80 -3.40
N PHE A 100 -0.20 4.67 -2.12
CA PHE A 100 -0.46 5.70 -1.09
C PHE A 100 0.81 6.31 -0.49
N TYR A 101 1.98 5.95 -1.01
CA TYR A 101 3.22 6.58 -0.62
C TYR A 101 3.24 8.05 -1.02
N GLN A 102 3.57 8.90 -0.06
CA GLN A 102 3.85 10.32 -0.26
C GLN A 102 5.05 10.71 0.60
N PRO A 103 5.98 11.53 0.07
CA PRO A 103 7.26 11.79 0.72
C PRO A 103 7.14 12.53 2.07
N GLN A 104 6.07 13.31 2.26
CA GLN A 104 5.79 14.02 3.52
C GLN A 104 5.16 13.15 4.62
N ASN A 105 4.59 12.01 4.25
CA ASN A 105 3.95 11.09 5.20
C ASN A 105 5.01 10.22 5.89
N VAL A 106 4.63 9.58 7.00
CA VAL A 106 5.48 8.64 7.75
C VAL A 106 4.84 7.27 7.78
N TYR A 107 5.64 6.22 7.55
CA TYR A 107 5.18 4.84 7.46
C TYR A 107 5.91 3.99 8.48
N CYS A 108 5.16 3.38 9.39
CA CYS A 108 5.63 2.41 10.35
C CYS A 108 5.21 1.02 9.85
N ILE A 109 6.16 0.27 9.30
CA ILE A 109 5.92 -1.09 8.81
C ILE A 109 6.33 -2.05 9.91
N THR A 110 5.45 -2.97 10.27
CA THR A 110 5.75 -4.01 11.23
C THR A 110 5.71 -5.37 10.57
N VAL A 111 6.64 -6.26 10.89
CA VAL A 111 6.73 -7.59 10.27
C VAL A 111 6.36 -8.67 11.26
N ASP A 112 5.47 -9.55 10.85
CA ASP A 112 5.03 -10.67 11.66
C ASP A 112 6.19 -11.62 12.02
N GLN A 113 6.17 -12.13 13.25
CA GLN A 113 7.26 -12.94 13.78
C GLN A 113 7.38 -14.31 13.09
N GLY A 114 6.31 -14.84 12.52
CA GLY A 114 6.31 -16.07 11.73
C GLY A 114 6.85 -15.89 10.31
N ALA A 115 7.10 -14.65 9.85
CA ALA A 115 7.59 -14.40 8.49
C ALA A 115 8.97 -15.03 8.26
N SER A 116 9.25 -15.38 6.99
CA SER A 116 10.53 -16.00 6.62
C SER A 116 11.72 -15.07 6.91
N LYS A 117 12.90 -15.64 7.16
CA LYS A 117 14.11 -14.84 7.41
C LYS A 117 14.48 -13.95 6.22
N ILE A 118 14.28 -14.46 5.01
CA ILE A 118 14.53 -13.72 3.76
C ILE A 118 13.61 -12.51 3.67
N TYR A 119 12.31 -12.71 3.95
CA TYR A 119 11.32 -11.65 3.95
C TYR A 119 11.65 -10.55 4.97
N LYS A 120 11.92 -10.93 6.22
CA LYS A 120 12.31 -9.98 7.28
C LYS A 120 13.54 -9.17 6.91
N LYS A 121 14.59 -9.85 6.41
CA LYS A 121 15.82 -9.20 5.94
C LYS A 121 15.52 -8.22 4.81
N PHE A 122 14.65 -8.56 3.87
CA PHE A 122 14.27 -7.63 2.81
C PHE A 122 13.58 -6.38 3.39
N VAL A 123 12.57 -6.57 4.25
CA VAL A 123 11.83 -5.46 4.84
C VAL A 123 12.74 -4.55 5.68
N GLU A 124 13.65 -5.10 6.47
CA GLU A 124 14.65 -4.35 7.25
C GLU A 124 15.54 -3.44 6.38
N ASN A 125 15.65 -3.70 5.08
CA ASN A 125 16.40 -2.86 4.15
C ASN A 125 15.56 -1.73 3.52
N LEU A 126 14.22 -1.76 3.60
CA LEU A 126 13.37 -0.70 3.03
C LEU A 126 13.70 0.72 3.54
N PRO A 127 14.00 0.93 4.84
CA PRO A 127 14.40 2.26 5.34
C PRO A 127 15.67 2.83 4.70
N LYS A 128 16.49 1.99 4.03
CA LYS A 128 17.67 2.46 3.28
C LYS A 128 17.27 3.19 1.98
N CYS A 129 16.15 2.78 1.39
CA CYS A 129 15.60 3.39 0.17
C CYS A 129 14.67 4.56 0.49
N PHE A 130 13.91 4.46 1.58
CA PHE A 130 12.87 5.43 1.95
C PHE A 130 13.11 6.00 3.34
N LYS A 131 13.46 7.28 3.41
CA LYS A 131 13.81 7.96 4.68
C LYS A 131 12.65 8.02 5.68
N ASN A 132 11.43 8.08 5.17
CA ASN A 132 10.17 8.20 5.91
C ASN A 132 9.52 6.85 6.25
N ILE A 133 10.18 5.72 5.95
CA ILE A 133 9.78 4.38 6.40
C ILE A 133 10.61 3.98 7.62
N LYS A 134 9.93 3.39 8.61
CA LYS A 134 10.53 2.73 9.78
C LYS A 134 9.98 1.32 9.89
N THR A 135 10.81 0.37 10.29
CA THR A 135 10.45 -1.05 10.37
C THR A 135 10.56 -1.58 11.80
N PHE A 136 9.53 -2.29 12.26
CA PHE A 136 9.44 -2.95 13.57
C PHE A 136 8.90 -4.39 13.39
N TYR A 137 8.71 -5.16 14.46
CA TYR A 137 8.15 -6.54 14.37
C TYR A 137 6.86 -6.65 15.19
N LEU A 138 5.69 -6.74 14.55
CA LEU A 138 4.32 -6.86 15.11
C LEU A 138 3.36 -7.47 14.02
N SER A 139 2.06 -7.69 14.30
CA SER A 139 1.06 -8.43 13.44
C SER A 139 -0.16 -7.62 12.89
N GLY A 140 -0.63 -7.91 11.65
CA GLY A 140 -1.76 -7.26 10.89
C GLY A 140 -1.48 -7.06 9.36
N THR A 141 -2.38 -6.47 8.56
CA THR A 141 -2.19 -5.89 7.17
C THR A 141 -3.48 -5.16 6.73
N ASP A 142 -3.41 -3.95 6.13
CA ASP A 142 -4.58 -3.18 5.62
C ASP A 142 -4.26 -2.37 4.34
N LEU A 143 -5.14 -2.42 3.33
CA LEU A 143 -5.00 -1.73 2.02
C LEU A 143 -5.89 -0.47 1.89
N PRO A 144 -5.35 0.69 1.44
CA PRO A 144 -6.15 1.90 1.26
C PRO A 144 -6.90 1.93 -0.08
N LEU A 145 -8.11 2.51 -0.07
CA LEU A 145 -9.01 2.66 -1.22
C LEU A 145 -9.20 4.11 -1.69
N ARG A 146 -8.42 5.05 -1.15
CA ARG A 146 -8.53 6.50 -1.41
C ARG A 146 -7.16 7.10 -1.68
N THR A 147 -7.14 8.16 -2.48
CA THR A 147 -5.93 8.97 -2.70
C THR A 147 -5.51 9.68 -1.41
N ASN A 148 -4.24 10.11 -1.36
CA ASN A 148 -3.73 10.84 -0.21
C ASN A 148 -4.49 12.16 0.02
N LEU A 149 -4.77 12.94 -1.04
CA LEU A 149 -5.57 14.16 -0.92
C LEU A 149 -6.99 13.91 -0.39
N GLU A 150 -7.65 12.85 -0.84
CA GLU A 150 -8.97 12.47 -0.29
C GLU A 150 -8.86 12.12 1.20
N MET A 151 -7.83 11.37 1.59
CA MET A 151 -7.59 11.02 2.99
C MET A 151 -7.36 12.28 3.85
N VAL A 152 -6.53 13.21 3.38
CA VAL A 152 -6.29 14.50 4.05
C VAL A 152 -7.59 15.27 4.24
N ARG A 153 -8.45 15.32 3.22
CA ARG A 153 -9.73 16.03 3.29
C ARG A 153 -10.72 15.37 4.23
N ILE A 154 -10.80 14.03 4.23
CA ILE A 154 -11.61 13.26 5.18
C ILE A 154 -11.14 13.54 6.61
N MET A 155 -9.83 13.46 6.87
CA MET A 155 -9.27 13.72 8.20
C MET A 155 -9.49 15.16 8.69
N LYS A 156 -9.38 16.15 7.79
CA LYS A 156 -9.72 17.54 8.11
C LYS A 156 -11.21 17.70 8.44
N ALA A 157 -12.09 17.03 7.71
CA ALA A 157 -13.53 17.07 7.98
C ALA A 157 -13.90 16.45 9.34
N LEU A 158 -13.10 15.48 9.82
CA LEU A 158 -13.25 14.92 11.17
C LEU A 158 -12.79 15.87 12.28
N ASN A 159 -12.08 16.97 11.98
CA ASN A 159 -11.71 18.04 12.91
C ASN A 159 -11.12 17.54 14.24
N GLY A 160 -10.20 16.57 14.17
CA GLY A 160 -9.54 15.97 15.34
C GLY A 160 -10.34 14.89 16.08
N SER A 161 -11.52 14.51 15.58
CA SER A 161 -12.26 13.34 16.09
C SER A 161 -11.67 12.03 15.59
N ILE A 162 -11.99 10.93 16.28
CA ILE A 162 -11.57 9.57 15.94
C ILE A 162 -12.73 8.89 15.22
N ASN A 163 -12.43 8.25 14.08
CA ASN A 163 -13.38 7.40 13.37
C ASN A 163 -12.98 5.93 13.58
N THR A 164 -13.69 5.25 14.48
CA THR A 164 -13.52 3.82 14.78
C THR A 164 -14.88 3.22 15.04
N ASP A 165 -15.08 1.98 14.60
CA ASP A 165 -16.26 1.24 15.01
C ASP A 165 -16.16 0.89 16.50
N VAL A 166 -17.30 0.92 17.20
CA VAL A 166 -17.42 0.57 18.61
C VAL A 166 -18.64 -0.32 18.74
N GLU A 167 -18.38 -1.63 18.65
CA GLU A 167 -19.41 -2.63 18.86
C GLU A 167 -19.63 -2.90 20.35
N GLN A 168 -20.87 -3.25 20.72
CA GLN A 168 -21.14 -3.74 22.07
C GLN A 168 -20.46 -5.11 22.26
N PHE A 169 -19.85 -5.30 23.42
CA PHE A 169 -19.25 -6.57 23.77
C PHE A 169 -20.33 -7.66 23.86
N GLU A 170 -20.31 -8.63 22.94
CA GLU A 170 -21.18 -9.81 23.00
C GLU A 170 -20.87 -10.64 24.26
N GLN A 171 -21.76 -10.61 25.27
CA GLN A 171 -21.58 -11.35 26.51
C GLN A 171 -21.68 -12.88 26.32
N ASP A 172 -22.37 -13.36 25.29
CA ASP A 172 -22.59 -14.78 25.02
C ASP A 172 -21.52 -15.42 24.11
N ARG A 173 -20.45 -14.70 23.75
CA ARG A 173 -19.40 -15.20 22.83
C ARG A 173 -18.78 -16.54 23.30
N TYR A 174 -18.69 -16.76 24.61
CA TYR A 174 -18.20 -18.02 25.19
C TYR A 174 -19.24 -19.14 25.24
N ARG A 175 -20.55 -18.82 25.35
CA ARG A 175 -21.60 -19.86 25.39
C ARG A 175 -21.74 -20.59 24.07
N ILE A 176 -21.45 -19.96 22.95
CA ILE A 176 -21.53 -20.59 21.63
C ILE A 176 -20.36 -21.58 21.42
N MET A 177 -19.21 -21.36 22.06
CA MET A 177 -18.07 -22.27 21.98
C MET A 177 -18.23 -23.51 22.88
N GLU A 178 -18.96 -23.41 24.00
CA GLU A 178 -19.21 -24.55 24.90
C GLU A 178 -20.29 -25.52 24.39
N VAL A 179 -21.11 -25.13 23.41
CA VAL A 179 -22.14 -26.01 22.81
C VAL A 179 -21.57 -26.88 21.67
N ILE A 180 -20.29 -26.70 21.32
CA ILE A 180 -19.61 -27.42 20.23
C ILE A 180 -18.69 -28.55 20.76
N PHE A 181 -18.65 -28.80 22.08
CA PHE A 181 -17.93 -29.92 22.69
C PHE A 181 -18.86 -30.91 23.40
#